data_AF-A0A3S4U866-F1
#
_entry.id   AF-A0A3S4U866-F1
#
_cell.length_a   1.000
_cell.length_b   1.000
_cell.length_c   1.000
_cell.angle_alpha   90.00
_cell.angle_beta   90.00
_cell.angle_gamma   90.00
#
_symmetry.space_group_name_H-M   'P 1'
#
loop_
_entity.id
_entity.type
_entity.pdbx_description
1 polymer ?
#
loop_
_entity_poly.entity_id
_entity_poly.type
_entity_poly.pdbx_seq_one_letter_code
_entity_poly.pdbx_strand_id
1 'polypeptide(L)'
;MSLTSGELVNDSGLIQSQQSIRLNTQGQRLSNQQTLTDSQDKGIVTLGELNIHSADLMNQQGRIVSEGNQQIKATEMNNTHGLMRTAQALNLVAQSVQNHYGAISAKSTASLSIENTFAQAGDKWAQMRLFLMQEISIVQIRA
;
A
#
# COMPACT_ATOMS: atom_id res chain seq x y z
N MET A 1 10.38 -1.77 -14.60
CA MET A 1 9.18 -1.49 -15.42
C MET A 1 8.58 -0.15 -15.02
N SER A 2 8.15 0.67 -15.99
CA SER A 2 7.45 1.93 -15.74
C SER A 2 6.17 1.97 -16.58
N LEU A 3 5.04 2.27 -15.96
CA LEU A 3 3.75 2.43 -16.61
C LEU A 3 3.17 3.80 -16.24
N THR A 4 2.81 4.57 -17.25
CA THR A 4 2.06 5.82 -17.10
C THR A 4 0.76 5.68 -17.87
N SER A 5 -0.36 5.87 -17.19
CA SER A 5 -1.71 5.69 -17.72
C SER A 5 -2.66 6.75 -17.16
N GLY A 6 -3.91 6.76 -17.63
CA GLY A 6 -5.01 7.31 -16.84
C GLY A 6 -5.43 6.28 -15.79
N GLU A 7 -6.73 5.99 -15.72
CA GLU A 7 -7.23 4.90 -14.89
C GLU A 7 -6.53 3.57 -15.20
N LEU A 8 -6.08 2.89 -14.15
CA LEU A 8 -5.39 1.61 -14.25
C LEU A 8 -6.20 0.55 -13.50
N VAL A 9 -6.67 -0.46 -14.22
CA VAL A 9 -7.44 -1.58 -13.65
C VAL A 9 -6.60 -2.85 -13.68
N ASN A 10 -6.26 -3.36 -12.50
CA ASN A 10 -5.61 -4.66 -12.26
C ASN A 10 -6.50 -5.57 -11.40
N ASP A 11 -7.82 -5.37 -11.44
CA ASP A 11 -8.75 -6.19 -10.66
C ASP A 11 -8.67 -7.65 -11.10
N SER A 12 -8.56 -8.58 -10.14
CA SER A 12 -8.33 -10.00 -10.41
C SER A 12 -7.11 -10.33 -11.29
N GLY A 13 -6.23 -9.35 -11.53
CA GLY A 13 -5.08 -9.43 -12.43
C GLY A 13 -3.75 -9.55 -11.70
N LEU A 14 -2.67 -9.51 -12.48
CA LEU A 14 -1.29 -9.54 -11.99
C LEU A 14 -0.44 -8.52 -12.75
N ILE A 15 0.14 -7.58 -12.02
CA ILE A 15 1.24 -6.73 -12.47
C ILE A 15 2.47 -7.17 -11.69
N GLN A 16 3.47 -7.73 -12.39
CA GLN A 16 4.69 -8.21 -11.74
C GLN A 16 5.98 -7.83 -12.45
N SER A 17 7.07 -7.74 -11.69
CA SER A 17 8.42 -7.56 -12.23
C SER A 17 9.50 -8.06 -11.27
N GLN A 18 10.57 -8.64 -11.80
CA GLN A 18 11.78 -8.97 -11.03
C GLN A 18 12.62 -7.73 -10.67
N GLN A 19 12.35 -6.60 -11.34
CA GLN A 19 12.97 -5.31 -11.06
C GLN A 19 11.91 -4.35 -10.51
N SER A 20 12.30 -3.12 -10.19
CA SER A 20 11.38 -2.10 -9.68
C SER A 20 10.20 -1.82 -10.61
N ILE A 21 9.04 -1.51 -10.01
CA ILE A 21 7.82 -1.08 -10.70
C ILE A 21 7.55 0.38 -10.35
N ARG A 22 7.26 1.19 -11.38
CA ARG A 22 6.70 2.54 -11.23
C ARG A 22 5.34 2.60 -11.92
N LEU A 23 4.29 2.93 -11.17
CA LEU A 23 2.93 3.13 -11.68
C LEU A 23 2.52 4.59 -11.46
N ASN A 24 2.12 5.28 -12.51
CA ASN A 24 1.60 6.64 -12.42
C ASN A 24 0.29 6.74 -13.22
N THR A 25 -0.81 7.03 -12.54
CA THR A 25 -2.15 7.15 -13.14
C THR A 25 -2.53 8.59 -13.51
N GLN A 26 -1.57 9.54 -13.43
CA GLN A 26 -1.78 10.95 -13.76
C GLN A 26 -2.94 11.60 -12.99
N GLY A 27 -3.09 11.23 -11.72
CA GLY A 27 -4.18 11.73 -10.86
C GLY A 27 -5.52 11.02 -11.09
N GLN A 28 -5.52 9.83 -11.70
CA GLN A 28 -6.70 8.98 -11.82
C GLN A 28 -6.65 7.82 -10.82
N ARG A 29 -7.62 6.92 -10.93
CA ARG A 29 -7.78 5.76 -10.06
C ARG A 29 -6.84 4.61 -10.46
N LEU A 30 -6.27 3.96 -9.46
CA LEU A 30 -5.68 2.63 -9.58
C LEU A 30 -6.58 1.61 -8.85
N SER A 31 -7.07 0.61 -9.57
CA SER A 31 -7.83 -0.51 -9.03
C SER A 31 -7.00 -1.79 -8.99
N ASN A 32 -6.89 -2.41 -7.82
CA ASN A 32 -6.17 -3.66 -7.60
C ASN A 32 -6.99 -4.62 -6.72
N GLN A 33 -8.30 -4.67 -6.94
CA GLN A 33 -9.23 -5.39 -6.08
C GLN A 33 -9.28 -6.88 -6.43
N GLN A 34 -9.69 -7.72 -5.47
CA GLN A 34 -9.85 -9.17 -5.67
C GLN A 34 -8.56 -9.86 -6.15
N THR A 35 -7.41 -9.36 -5.69
CA THR A 35 -6.08 -9.89 -6.02
C THR A 35 -5.38 -10.57 -4.85
N LEU A 36 -5.96 -10.53 -3.65
CA LEU A 36 -5.52 -11.32 -2.51
C LEU A 36 -6.20 -12.70 -2.59
N THR A 37 -5.51 -13.65 -3.22
CA THR A 37 -5.93 -15.05 -3.37
C THR A 37 -5.07 -15.98 -2.50
N ASP A 38 -5.60 -17.16 -2.18
CA ASP A 38 -4.87 -18.19 -1.43
C ASP A 38 -3.60 -18.65 -2.17
N SER A 39 -3.65 -18.66 -3.51
CA SER A 39 -2.53 -19.00 -4.39
C SER A 39 -1.47 -17.90 -4.51
N GLN A 40 -1.76 -16.68 -4.05
CA GLN A 40 -0.86 -15.51 -4.12
C GLN A 40 -0.32 -15.20 -5.53
N ASP A 41 -1.05 -15.60 -6.55
CA ASP A 41 -0.70 -15.51 -7.97
C ASP A 41 -1.16 -14.19 -8.62
N LYS A 42 -1.73 -13.29 -7.83
CA LYS A 42 -2.32 -12.02 -8.27
C LYS A 42 -1.79 -10.82 -7.49
N GLY A 43 -2.10 -9.64 -8.02
CA GLY A 43 -1.84 -8.34 -7.38
C GLY A 43 -0.77 -7.53 -8.08
N ILE A 44 -0.18 -6.60 -7.33
CA ILE A 44 0.98 -5.82 -7.77
C ILE A 44 2.19 -6.31 -6.99
N VAL A 45 3.15 -6.92 -7.66
CA VAL A 45 4.25 -7.67 -7.03
C VAL A 45 5.59 -7.31 -7.65
N THR A 46 6.57 -6.96 -6.85
CA THR A 46 7.93 -6.74 -7.36
C THR A 46 9.02 -7.24 -6.42
N LEU A 47 10.11 -7.76 -6.99
CA LEU A 47 11.33 -8.07 -6.24
C LEU A 47 12.20 -6.82 -6.00
N GLY A 48 11.93 -5.73 -6.71
CA GLY A 48 12.60 -4.44 -6.55
C GLY A 48 11.75 -3.44 -5.75
N GLU A 49 11.97 -2.16 -6.00
CA GLU A 49 11.18 -1.09 -5.40
C GLU A 49 9.82 -0.95 -6.07
N LEU A 50 8.81 -0.57 -5.30
CA LEU A 50 7.49 -0.23 -5.81
C LEU A 50 7.21 1.26 -5.58
N ASN A 51 6.96 2.00 -6.66
CA ASN A 51 6.51 3.39 -6.60
C ASN A 51 5.12 3.48 -7.26
N ILE A 52 4.12 3.94 -6.51
CA ILE A 52 2.76 4.16 -6.99
C ILE A 52 2.37 5.62 -6.79
N HIS A 53 1.89 6.26 -7.86
CA HIS A 53 1.26 7.57 -7.83
C HIS A 53 -0.14 7.53 -8.45
N SER A 54 -1.16 7.84 -7.63
CA SER A 54 -2.55 7.91 -8.07
C SER A 54 -3.35 8.97 -7.31
N ALA A 55 -4.56 9.28 -7.77
CA ALA A 55 -5.53 9.96 -6.92
C ALA A 55 -6.15 8.95 -5.97
N ASP A 56 -6.77 7.90 -6.52
CA ASP A 56 -7.36 6.84 -5.71
C ASP A 56 -6.53 5.57 -5.82
N LEU A 57 -6.31 4.88 -4.70
CA LEU A 57 -5.70 3.55 -4.64
C LEU A 57 -6.67 2.56 -3.99
N MET A 58 -7.34 1.78 -4.82
CA MET A 58 -8.35 0.80 -4.43
C MET A 58 -7.74 -0.59 -4.36
N ASN A 59 -7.42 -1.04 -3.14
CA ASN A 59 -6.80 -2.32 -2.83
C ASN A 59 -7.70 -3.20 -1.94
N GLN A 60 -9.02 -3.09 -2.06
CA GLN A 60 -9.93 -3.93 -1.27
C GLN A 60 -9.85 -5.39 -1.69
N GLN A 61 -9.66 -6.29 -0.72
CA GLN A 61 -9.34 -7.70 -0.98
C GLN A 61 -8.19 -7.82 -2.01
N GLY A 62 -7.29 -6.85 -1.99
CA GLY A 62 -6.22 -6.68 -2.96
C GLY A 62 -4.86 -6.95 -2.34
N ARG A 63 -3.86 -7.19 -3.18
CA ARG A 63 -2.50 -7.53 -2.76
C ARG A 63 -1.48 -6.63 -3.46
N ILE A 64 -0.70 -5.89 -2.66
CA ILE A 64 0.41 -5.03 -3.10
C ILE A 64 1.66 -5.38 -2.31
N VAL A 65 2.69 -5.89 -2.97
CA VAL A 65 3.89 -6.43 -2.32
C VAL A 65 5.17 -5.98 -3.03
N SER A 66 6.17 -5.57 -2.26
CA SER A 66 7.52 -5.35 -2.76
C SER A 66 8.59 -5.97 -1.85
N GLU A 67 9.64 -6.53 -2.46
CA GLU A 67 10.83 -6.94 -1.69
C GLU A 67 11.82 -5.79 -1.49
N GLY A 68 11.76 -4.73 -2.31
CA GLY A 68 12.43 -3.45 -2.08
C GLY A 68 11.51 -2.42 -1.40
N ASN A 69 11.97 -1.16 -1.36
CA ASN A 69 11.24 -0.04 -0.78
C ASN A 69 9.86 0.14 -1.44
N GLN A 70 8.88 0.57 -0.66
CA GLN A 70 7.54 0.86 -1.14
C GLN A 70 7.23 2.34 -0.91
N GLN A 71 7.00 3.06 -2.00
CA GLN A 71 6.70 4.49 -2.02
C GLN A 71 5.31 4.69 -2.63
N ILE A 72 4.36 5.12 -1.83
CA ILE A 72 2.97 5.28 -2.25
C ILE A 72 2.57 6.73 -2.03
N LYS A 73 2.07 7.37 -3.10
CA LYS A 73 1.43 8.68 -3.03
C LYS A 73 0.04 8.58 -3.65
N ALA A 74 -0.98 8.67 -2.80
CA ALA A 74 -2.38 8.71 -3.18
C ALA A 74 -3.05 9.96 -2.59
N THR A 75 -4.24 10.31 -3.06
CA THR A 75 -5.16 11.18 -2.32
C THR A 75 -5.98 10.32 -1.36
N GLU A 76 -6.71 9.35 -1.91
CA GLU A 76 -7.56 8.43 -1.16
C GLU A 76 -7.06 6.99 -1.33
N MET A 77 -7.01 6.24 -0.24
CA MET A 77 -6.59 4.85 -0.24
C MET A 77 -7.60 3.96 0.50
N ASN A 78 -7.96 2.84 -0.12
CA ASN A 78 -8.78 1.82 0.51
C ASN A 78 -8.09 0.45 0.45
N ASN A 79 -7.63 -0.02 1.60
CA ASN A 79 -7.00 -1.32 1.82
C ASN A 79 -7.90 -2.24 2.66
N THR A 80 -9.22 -2.08 2.60
CA THR A 80 -10.16 -2.90 3.37
C THR A 80 -10.09 -4.37 2.98
N HIS A 81 -9.84 -5.27 3.94
CA HIS A 81 -9.49 -6.69 3.71
C HIS A 81 -8.29 -6.90 2.76
N GLY A 82 -7.51 -5.86 2.51
CA GLY A 82 -6.37 -5.86 1.61
C GLY A 82 -5.04 -6.09 2.32
N LEU A 83 -4.01 -6.39 1.55
CA LEU A 83 -2.64 -6.53 2.00
C LEU A 83 -1.72 -5.57 1.24
N MET A 84 -1.00 -4.75 2.00
CA MET A 84 0.15 -3.99 1.54
C MET A 84 1.38 -4.36 2.40
N ARG A 85 2.44 -4.86 1.76
CA ARG A 85 3.67 -5.28 2.45
C ARG A 85 4.92 -4.86 1.70
N THR A 86 5.92 -4.41 2.45
CA THR A 86 7.30 -4.31 1.96
C THR A 86 8.29 -5.08 2.86
N ALA A 87 9.29 -5.71 2.24
CA ALA A 87 10.42 -6.30 2.97
C ALA A 87 11.51 -5.27 3.35
N GLN A 88 11.39 -4.01 2.92
CA GLN A 88 12.27 -2.89 3.29
C GLN A 88 11.44 -1.78 3.96
N ALA A 89 11.66 -0.51 3.58
CA ALA A 89 10.96 0.64 4.12
C ALA A 89 9.69 0.97 3.33
N LEU A 90 8.67 1.44 4.06
CA LEU A 90 7.44 2.01 3.52
C LEU A 90 7.45 3.53 3.72
N ASN A 91 7.13 4.26 2.65
CA ASN A 91 6.72 5.66 2.71
C ASN A 91 5.34 5.79 2.05
N LEU A 92 4.32 6.09 2.85
CA LEU A 92 2.95 6.34 2.40
C LEU A 92 2.59 7.80 2.65
N VAL A 93 2.20 8.49 1.59
CA VAL A 93 1.60 9.83 1.63
C VAL A 93 0.18 9.72 1.09
N ALA A 94 -0.80 10.08 1.91
CA ALA A 94 -2.21 10.07 1.54
C ALA A 94 -2.97 11.20 2.24
N GLN A 95 -4.11 11.62 1.70
CA GLN A 95 -5.04 12.45 2.46
C GLN A 95 -5.86 11.58 3.39
N SER A 96 -6.45 10.51 2.89
CA SER A 96 -7.19 9.56 3.72
C SER A 96 -6.89 8.10 3.37
N VAL A 97 -6.97 7.25 4.39
CA VAL A 97 -6.68 5.82 4.30
C VAL A 97 -7.74 5.04 5.09
N GLN A 98 -8.39 4.10 4.42
CA GLN A 98 -9.27 3.10 5.02
C GLN A 98 -8.57 1.74 5.01
N ASN A 99 -8.34 1.15 6.18
CA ASN A 99 -7.65 -0.11 6.36
C ASN A 99 -8.46 -1.07 7.25
N HIS A 100 -9.77 -1.17 7.04
CA HIS A 100 -10.63 -2.07 7.83
C HIS A 100 -10.33 -3.53 7.49
N TYR A 101 -9.95 -4.33 8.47
CA TYR A 101 -9.59 -5.75 8.35
C TYR A 101 -8.44 -5.99 7.35
N GLY A 102 -7.70 -4.94 6.99
CA GLY A 102 -6.56 -4.98 6.11
C GLY A 102 -5.24 -4.84 6.86
N ALA A 103 -4.14 -5.11 6.17
CA ALA A 103 -2.79 -5.00 6.70
C ALA A 103 -1.93 -4.08 5.84
N ILE A 104 -1.26 -3.13 6.47
CA ILE A 104 -0.20 -2.29 5.88
C ILE A 104 1.04 -2.49 6.74
N SER A 105 2.12 -3.01 6.17
CA SER A 105 3.30 -3.41 6.95
C SER A 105 4.63 -3.20 6.21
N ALA A 106 5.66 -2.87 6.97
CA ALA A 106 7.04 -2.81 6.53
C ALA A 106 7.92 -3.64 7.46
N LYS A 107 8.92 -4.32 6.91
CA LYS A 107 9.89 -5.08 7.72
C LYS A 107 10.96 -4.18 8.35
N SER A 108 11.27 -3.04 7.73
CA SER A 108 12.22 -2.04 8.23
C SER A 108 11.46 -0.86 8.87
N THR A 109 11.47 0.32 8.26
CA THR A 109 10.76 1.52 8.75
C THR A 109 9.45 1.73 8.00
N ALA A 110 8.42 2.21 8.69
CA ALA A 110 7.20 2.72 8.06
C ALA A 110 7.02 4.19 8.41
N SER A 111 6.95 5.03 7.38
CA SER A 111 6.55 6.44 7.49
C SER A 111 5.19 6.62 6.83
N LEU A 112 4.22 7.13 7.60
CA LEU A 112 2.86 7.38 7.16
C LEU A 112 2.57 8.87 7.35
N SER A 113 2.40 9.61 6.26
CA SER A 113 1.96 11.01 6.27
C SER A 113 0.53 11.06 5.77
N ILE A 114 -0.42 11.17 6.70
CA ILE A 114 -1.86 11.15 6.43
C ILE A 114 -2.46 12.48 6.86
N GLU A 115 -3.00 13.24 5.90
CA GLU A 115 -3.45 14.62 6.15
C GLU A 115 -4.78 14.68 6.91
N ASN A 116 -5.74 13.82 6.55
CA ASN A 116 -7.12 13.88 7.03
C ASN A 116 -7.46 12.70 7.94
N THR A 117 -7.72 11.52 7.38
CA THR A 117 -8.30 10.39 8.13
C THR A 117 -7.51 9.10 7.94
N PHE A 118 -7.17 8.44 9.05
CA PHE A 118 -6.73 7.05 9.06
C PHE A 118 -7.75 6.20 9.81
N ALA A 119 -8.54 5.40 9.07
CA ALA A 119 -9.54 4.52 9.64
C ALA A 119 -9.05 3.06 9.58
N GLN A 120 -8.93 2.41 10.74
CA GLN A 120 -8.48 1.03 10.85
C GLN A 120 -9.35 0.27 11.85
N ALA A 121 -9.97 -0.83 11.42
CA ALA A 121 -10.81 -1.68 12.25
C ALA A 121 -10.59 -3.14 11.85
N GLY A 122 -9.90 -3.95 12.67
CA GLY A 122 -9.56 -5.34 12.36
C GLY A 122 -9.09 -6.08 13.61
N ASP A 123 -9.50 -7.34 13.75
CA ASP A 123 -9.72 -8.00 15.05
C ASP A 123 -8.46 -8.27 15.89
N LYS A 124 -8.55 -7.82 17.16
CA LYS A 124 -7.89 -8.34 18.37
C LYS A 124 -6.39 -8.64 18.28
N TRP A 125 -5.52 -7.67 18.65
CA TRP A 125 -4.29 -7.82 19.48
C TRP A 125 -3.36 -9.07 19.38
N ALA A 126 -3.45 -9.96 18.41
CA ALA A 126 -2.92 -11.32 18.55
C ALA A 126 -2.10 -11.78 17.35
N GLN A 127 -1.06 -11.01 17.00
CA GLN A 127 0.22 -11.59 16.57
C GLN A 127 1.35 -10.54 16.63
N MET A 128 1.84 -10.34 17.86
CA MET A 128 3.26 -10.23 18.18
C MET A 128 4.14 -9.43 17.21
N ARG A 129 4.53 -8.22 17.65
CA ARG A 129 5.52 -7.30 17.07
C ARG A 129 4.93 -6.07 16.37
N LEU A 130 4.36 -5.18 17.19
CA LEU A 130 4.91 -3.83 17.20
C LEU A 130 6.42 -4.00 17.45
N PHE A 131 7.26 -3.99 16.41
CA PHE A 131 8.67 -3.76 16.67
C PHE A 131 8.80 -2.30 17.04
N LEU A 132 8.74 -2.06 18.34
CA LEU A 132 9.60 -1.04 18.93
C LEU A 132 11.03 -1.37 18.49
N MET A 133 11.50 -0.68 17.47
CA MET A 133 12.87 -0.16 17.38
C MET A 133 12.85 0.96 16.34
N GLN A 134 13.13 2.16 16.85
CA GLN A 134 13.43 3.41 16.18
C GLN A 134 12.22 4.28 15.77
N GLU A 135 11.85 5.13 16.74
CA GLU A 135 11.31 6.47 16.58
C GLU A 135 10.03 6.60 15.74
N ILE A 136 8.90 6.39 16.40
CA ILE A 136 7.68 7.12 16.05
C ILE A 136 7.98 8.59 16.36
N SER A 137 8.50 9.33 15.37
CA SER A 137 8.26 10.77 15.32
C SER A 137 6.76 10.94 15.18
N ILE A 138 6.12 11.28 16.30
CA ILE A 138 4.76 11.79 16.35
C ILE A 138 4.74 13.01 15.43
N VAL A 139 4.21 12.87 14.23
CA VAL A 139 3.93 14.04 13.38
C VAL A 139 2.82 14.80 14.07
N GLN A 140 3.12 16.07 14.37
CA GLN A 140 2.24 16.97 15.08
C GLN A 140 0.88 17.09 14.40
N ILE A 141 -0.18 16.81 15.14
CA ILE A 141 -1.50 17.32 14.84
C ILE A 141 -1.43 18.82 15.11
N ARG A 142 -1.34 19.64 14.05
CA ARG A 142 -1.70 21.06 14.18
C ARG A 142 -3.22 21.14 14.05
N ALA A 143 -3.87 21.43 15.17
CA ALA A 143 -5.17 22.12 15.15
C ALA A 143 -4.94 23.58 14.72
#